data_AF-A0A9D9U7G8-F1
#
_entry.id   AF-A0A9D9U7G8-F1
#
_cell.length_a   1.000
_cell.length_b   1.000
_cell.length_c   1.000
_cell.angle_alpha   90.00
_cell.angle_beta   90.00
_cell.angle_gamma   90.00
#
_symmetry.space_group_name_H-M   'P 1'
#
loop_
_entity.id
_entity.type
_entity.pdbx_description
1 polymer ?
#
loop_
_entity_poly.entity_id
_entity_poly.type
_entity_poly.pdbx_seq_one_letter_code
_entity_poly.pdbx_strand_id
1 'polypeptide(L)'
;MSGESLYARLGGYDGITAFANELLPRLQGDSQLGRFWQNRGDDGIAREKQLLIDYLCANAGGPMYYTGRDMKITHKGMKISDSDWSIFLQHAAATMDVLQVPGPEQQDVVAFVTSLKDDMVEAP
;
A
#
# COMPACT_ATOMS: atom_id res chain seq x y z
N MET A 1 6.91 -25.06 13.21
CA MET A 1 5.75 -25.07 12.31
C MET A 1 4.78 -24.04 12.85
N SER A 2 4.92 -22.82 12.33
CA SER A 2 4.11 -22.28 11.23
C SER A 2 2.91 -21.55 11.84
N GLY A 3 3.21 -20.40 12.45
CA GLY A 3 2.18 -19.41 12.67
C GLY A 3 1.56 -19.05 11.31
N GLU A 4 0.27 -18.76 11.33
CA GLU A 4 -0.46 -18.31 10.16
C GLU A 4 0.25 -17.10 9.51
N SER A 5 0.39 -17.10 8.18
CA SER A 5 1.04 -15.99 7.49
C SER A 5 0.27 -14.69 7.72
N LEU A 6 0.95 -13.54 7.61
CA LEU A 6 0.26 -12.25 7.69
C LEU A 6 -0.89 -12.18 6.67
N TYR A 7 -0.69 -12.73 5.48
CA TYR A 7 -1.71 -12.83 4.44
C TYR A 7 -2.98 -13.50 4.95
N ALA A 8 -2.86 -14.66 5.60
CA ALA A 8 -4.02 -15.39 6.11
C ALA A 8 -4.67 -14.66 7.30
N ARG A 9 -3.87 -14.06 8.20
CA ARG A 9 -4.38 -13.22 9.32
C ARG A 9 -5.10 -11.95 8.84
N LEU A 10 -4.70 -11.39 7.70
CA LEU A 10 -5.37 -10.25 7.06
C LEU A 10 -6.66 -10.64 6.30
N GLY A 11 -7.09 -11.90 6.34
CA GLY A 11 -8.27 -12.37 5.60
C GLY A 11 -7.98 -12.75 4.14
N GLY A 12 -6.72 -13.00 3.82
CA GLY A 12 -6.28 -13.41 2.49
C GLY A 12 -6.50 -12.34 1.42
N TYR A 13 -6.71 -12.78 0.19
CA TYR A 13 -6.84 -11.91 -0.98
C TYR A 13 -8.00 -10.91 -0.84
N ASP A 14 -9.12 -11.35 -0.28
CA ASP A 14 -10.32 -10.51 -0.12
C ASP A 14 -10.09 -9.39 0.88
N GLY A 15 -9.43 -9.68 2.02
CA GLY A 15 -9.09 -8.67 3.01
C GLY A 15 -8.08 -7.63 2.50
N ILE A 16 -7.06 -8.07 1.76
CA ILE A 16 -6.09 -7.18 1.12
C ILE A 16 -6.74 -6.35 0.00
N THR A 17 -7.65 -6.95 -0.76
CA THR A 17 -8.42 -6.24 -1.78
C THR A 17 -9.33 -5.18 -1.15
N ALA A 18 -9.97 -5.48 -0.02
CA ALA A 18 -10.76 -4.50 0.73
C ALA A 18 -9.88 -3.34 1.21
N PHE A 19 -8.69 -3.63 1.73
CA PHE A 19 -7.70 -2.61 2.10
C PHE A 19 -7.34 -1.70 0.92
N ALA A 20 -6.98 -2.25 -0.24
CA ALA A 20 -6.62 -1.45 -1.41
C ALA A 20 -7.81 -0.61 -1.95
N ASN A 21 -9.02 -1.16 -1.91
CA ASN A 21 -10.24 -0.47 -2.34
C ASN A 21 -10.61 0.70 -1.42
N GLU A 22 -10.32 0.60 -0.13
CA GLU A 22 -10.57 1.67 0.84
C GLU A 22 -9.45 2.71 0.84
N LEU A 23 -8.19 2.28 0.68
CA LEU A 23 -7.02 3.17 0.72
C LEU A 23 -6.95 4.09 -0.50
N LEU A 24 -7.06 3.55 -1.71
CA LEU A 24 -6.76 4.31 -2.94
C LEU A 24 -7.63 5.57 -3.09
N PRO A 25 -8.97 5.52 -2.90
CA PRO A 25 -9.80 6.72 -2.97
C PRO A 25 -9.42 7.79 -1.93
N ARG A 26 -8.97 7.39 -0.73
CA ARG A 26 -8.50 8.33 0.30
C ARG A 26 -7.26 9.07 -0.15
N LEU A 27 -6.29 8.36 -0.75
CA LEU A 27 -5.08 8.96 -1.28
C LEU A 27 -5.37 9.89 -2.46
N GLN A 28 -6.26 9.48 -3.36
CA GLN A 28 -6.66 10.30 -4.51
C GLN A 28 -7.43 11.57 -4.10
N GLY A 29 -8.24 11.48 -3.04
CA GLY A 29 -9.01 12.60 -2.49
C GLY A 29 -8.22 13.53 -1.57
N ASP A 30 -7.01 13.14 -1.17
CA ASP A 30 -6.16 13.96 -0.30
C ASP A 30 -5.65 15.21 -1.04
N SER A 31 -5.71 16.36 -0.37
CA SER A 31 -5.34 17.65 -0.94
C SER A 31 -3.87 17.74 -1.39
N GLN A 32 -2.97 16.96 -0.79
CA GLN A 32 -1.56 16.89 -1.14
C GLN A 32 -1.30 15.70 -2.07
N LEU A 33 -1.69 14.49 -1.69
CA LEU A 33 -1.34 13.28 -2.43
C LEU A 33 -2.09 13.14 -3.76
N GLY A 34 -3.30 13.69 -3.88
CA GLY A 34 -4.13 13.58 -5.09
C GLY A 34 -3.41 14.02 -6.37
N ARG A 35 -2.40 14.89 -6.27
CA ARG A 35 -1.55 15.31 -7.39
C ARG A 35 -0.88 14.15 -8.15
N PHE A 36 -0.59 13.02 -7.50
CA PHE A 36 0.03 11.86 -8.17
C PHE A 36 -0.90 11.18 -9.19
N TRP A 37 -2.21 11.43 -9.12
CA TRP A 37 -3.21 10.82 -10.00
C TRP A 37 -3.92 11.80 -10.94
N GLN A 38 -3.69 13.11 -10.83
CA GLN A 38 -4.42 14.14 -11.61
C GLN A 38 -4.40 13.96 -13.13
N ASN A 39 -3.36 13.33 -13.68
CA ASN A 39 -3.19 13.12 -15.12
C ASN A 39 -3.14 11.63 -15.51
N ARG A 40 -3.73 10.76 -14.68
CA ARG A 40 -3.76 9.31 -14.91
C ARG A 40 -5.14 8.90 -15.42
N GLY A 41 -5.19 8.05 -16.44
CA GLY A 41 -6.43 7.42 -16.91
C GLY A 41 -6.90 6.30 -15.99
N ASP A 42 -8.21 6.04 -16.00
CA ASP A 42 -8.86 5.04 -15.14
C ASP A 42 -8.28 3.62 -15.31
N ASP A 43 -7.90 3.24 -16.53
CA ASP A 43 -7.27 1.96 -16.85
C ASP A 43 -5.90 1.82 -16.16
N GLY A 44 -5.10 2.88 -16.19
CA GLY A 44 -3.81 2.95 -15.52
C GLY A 44 -3.93 2.92 -14.00
N ILE A 45 -4.97 3.54 -13.44
CA ILE A 45 -5.27 3.51 -12.00
C ILE A 45 -5.76 2.13 -11.58
N ALA A 46 -6.64 1.49 -12.37
CA ALA A 46 -7.11 0.14 -12.10
C ALA A 46 -5.96 -0.89 -12.11
N ARG A 47 -5.04 -0.77 -13.07
CA ARG A 47 -3.82 -1.60 -13.11
C ARG A 47 -2.92 -1.37 -11.89
N GLU A 48 -2.71 -0.11 -11.50
CA GLU A 48 -1.92 0.23 -10.31
C GLU A 48 -2.53 -0.39 -9.05
N LYS A 49 -3.84 -0.30 -8.87
CA LYS A 49 -4.55 -0.92 -7.75
C LYS A 49 -4.35 -2.44 -7.73
N GLN A 50 -4.43 -3.12 -8.87
CA GLN A 50 -4.17 -4.56 -8.94
C GLN A 50 -2.73 -4.89 -8.57
N LEU A 51 -1.75 -4.11 -9.04
CA LEU A 51 -0.34 -4.30 -8.68
C LEU A 51 -0.09 -4.07 -7.18
N LEU A 52 -0.79 -3.12 -6.56
CA LEU A 52 -0.75 -2.92 -5.11
C LEU A 52 -1.28 -4.16 -4.38
N ILE A 53 -2.43 -4.70 -4.79
CA ILE A 53 -3.01 -5.93 -4.20
C ILE A 53 -2.03 -7.09 -4.33
N ASP A 54 -1.48 -7.32 -5.53
CA ASP A 54 -0.55 -8.42 -5.79
C ASP A 54 0.73 -8.29 -4.95
N TYR A 55 1.25 -7.07 -4.82
CA TYR A 55 2.43 -6.76 -4.03
C TYR A 55 2.20 -7.03 -2.54
N LEU A 56 1.08 -6.57 -1.99
CA LEU A 56 0.71 -6.80 -0.60
C LEU A 56 0.49 -8.29 -0.32
N CYS A 57 -0.20 -9.00 -1.22
CA CYS A 57 -0.42 -10.45 -1.10
C CYS A 57 0.91 -11.22 -1.06
N ALA A 58 1.84 -10.91 -1.96
CA ALA A 58 3.14 -11.56 -2.02
C ALA A 58 3.96 -11.30 -0.74
N ASN A 59 4.04 -10.05 -0.29
CA ASN A 59 4.87 -9.68 0.86
C ASN A 59 4.26 -10.07 2.21
N ALA A 60 2.94 -10.24 2.29
CA ALA A 60 2.28 -10.79 3.47
C ALA A 60 2.45 -12.32 3.60
N GLY A 61 3.17 -12.97 2.69
CA GLY A 61 3.38 -14.42 2.68
C GLY A 61 2.21 -15.20 2.09
N GLY A 62 1.45 -14.57 1.18
CA GLY A 62 0.42 -15.20 0.38
C GLY A 62 1.00 -15.95 -0.83
N PRO A 63 0.17 -16.68 -1.58
CA PRO A 63 0.61 -17.50 -2.71
C PRO A 63 0.92 -16.68 -3.98
N MET A 64 0.78 -15.36 -3.92
CA MET A 64 0.91 -14.49 -5.09
C MET A 64 2.37 -14.28 -5.47
N TYR A 65 2.67 -14.36 -6.76
CA TYR A 65 3.95 -13.93 -7.31
C TYR A 65 3.81 -12.50 -7.89
N TYR A 66 4.53 -11.54 -7.30
CA TYR A 66 4.51 -10.16 -7.77
C TYR A 66 5.28 -10.01 -9.08
N THR A 67 4.64 -9.44 -10.10
CA THR A 67 5.21 -9.27 -11.46
C THR A 67 5.47 -7.82 -11.83
N GLY A 68 5.19 -6.87 -10.91
CA GLY A 68 5.48 -5.47 -11.13
C GLY A 68 6.97 -5.13 -10.96
N ARG A 69 7.28 -3.86 -11.17
CA ARG A 69 8.64 -3.33 -10.93
C ARG A 69 8.88 -3.21 -9.43
N ASP A 70 10.13 -3.25 -9.00
CA ASP A 70 10.48 -2.96 -7.61
C ASP A 70 10.05 -1.54 -7.21
N MET A 71 9.94 -1.29 -5.90
CA MET A 71 9.41 -0.04 -5.37
C MET A 71 10.28 1.16 -5.74
N LYS A 72 11.60 0.98 -5.83
CA LYS A 72 12.52 2.04 -6.21
C LYS A 72 12.33 2.48 -7.66
N ILE A 73 12.32 1.53 -8.59
CA ILE A 73 12.11 1.83 -10.02
C ILE A 73 10.70 2.39 -10.24
N THR A 74 9.69 1.89 -9.51
CA THR A 74 8.30 2.34 -9.64
C THR A 74 8.13 3.80 -9.26
N HIS A 75 8.77 4.24 -8.17
CA HIS A 75 8.56 5.58 -7.61
C HIS A 75 9.64 6.59 -7.98
N LYS A 76 10.70 6.15 -8.68
CA LYS A 76 11.79 7.01 -9.12
C LYS A 76 11.31 8.23 -9.91
N GLY A 77 11.75 9.41 -9.50
CA GLY A 77 11.46 10.68 -10.16
C GLY A 77 10.08 11.27 -9.83
N MET A 78 9.30 10.61 -8.97
CA MET A 78 8.03 11.15 -8.48
C MET A 78 8.24 12.26 -7.44
N LYS A 79 9.46 12.42 -6.89
CA LYS A 79 9.77 13.41 -5.85
C LYS A 79 8.84 13.29 -4.63
N ILE A 80 8.59 12.06 -4.20
CA ILE A 80 7.84 11.77 -2.97
C ILE A 80 8.65 12.35 -1.81
N SER A 81 8.02 13.21 -1.02
CA SER A 81 8.61 13.85 0.15
C SER A 81 8.34 13.07 1.44
N ASP A 82 9.06 13.40 2.51
CA ASP A 82 8.74 12.91 3.86
C ASP A 82 7.33 13.31 4.31
N SER A 83 6.85 14.49 3.89
CA SER A 83 5.47 14.95 4.12
C SER A 83 4.45 14.03 3.44
N ASP A 84 4.68 13.69 2.16
CA ASP A 84 3.81 12.77 1.43
C ASP A 84 3.76 11.40 2.11
N TRP A 85 4.93 10.89 2.50
CA TRP A 85 5.05 9.61 3.18
C TRP A 85 4.29 9.59 4.50
N SER A 86 4.38 10.65 5.30
CA SER A 86 3.64 10.77 6.56
C SER A 86 2.14 10.76 6.35
N ILE A 87 1.64 11.52 5.37
CA ILE A 87 0.21 11.57 5.03
C ILE A 87 -0.27 10.20 4.52
N PHE A 88 0.53 9.53 3.70
CA PHE A 88 0.24 8.17 3.24
C PHE A 88 0.09 7.19 4.42
N LEU A 89 1.00 7.22 5.39
CA LEU A 89 0.92 6.38 6.59
C LEU A 89 -0.34 6.66 7.42
N GLN A 90 -0.76 7.93 7.51
CA GLN A 90 -2.01 8.30 8.19
C GLN A 90 -3.24 7.71 7.49
N HIS A 91 -3.30 7.77 6.17
CA HIS A 91 -4.39 7.16 5.40
C HIS A 91 -4.37 5.63 5.44
N ALA A 92 -3.20 5.02 5.45
CA ALA A 92 -3.04 3.57 5.63
C ALA A 92 -3.54 3.14 7.02
N ALA A 93 -3.16 3.85 8.09
CA ALA A 93 -3.66 3.59 9.44
C ALA A 93 -5.18 3.76 9.54
N ALA A 94 -5.73 4.86 9.03
CA ALA A 94 -7.17 5.09 9.03
C ALA A 94 -7.95 4.02 8.24
N THR A 95 -7.38 3.52 7.14
CA THR A 95 -7.95 2.40 6.39
C THR A 95 -8.00 1.12 7.22
N MET A 96 -6.91 0.78 7.91
CA MET A 96 -6.87 -0.38 8.79
C MET A 96 -7.87 -0.28 9.94
N ASP A 97 -8.06 0.92 10.50
CA ASP A 97 -9.04 1.17 11.56
C ASP A 97 -10.48 0.96 11.08
N VAL A 98 -10.83 1.48 9.89
CA VAL A 98 -12.16 1.28 9.30
C VAL A 98 -12.44 -0.19 9.01
N LEU A 99 -11.42 -0.93 8.55
CA LEU A 99 -11.52 -2.36 8.30
C LEU A 99 -11.38 -3.21 9.56
N GLN A 100 -11.19 -2.57 10.72
CA GLN A 100 -11.04 -3.23 12.02
C GLN A 100 -9.92 -4.27 12.03
N VAL A 101 -8.83 -4.00 11.31
CA VAL A 101 -7.65 -4.87 11.28
C VAL A 101 -7.10 -4.97 12.70
N PRO A 102 -6.85 -6.18 13.25
CA PRO A 102 -6.40 -6.29 14.63
C PRO A 102 -4.99 -5.73 14.81
N GLY A 103 -4.70 -5.26 16.03
CA GLY A 103 -3.47 -4.52 16.34
C GLY A 103 -2.14 -5.19 15.94
N PRO A 104 -1.95 -6.51 16.16
CA PRO A 104 -0.75 -7.20 15.70
C PRO A 104 -0.54 -7.13 14.18
N GLU A 105 -1.61 -7.34 13.41
CA GLU A 105 -1.59 -7.26 11.95
C GLU A 105 -1.30 -5.83 11.47
N GLN A 106 -1.86 -4.81 12.15
CA GLN A 106 -1.54 -3.42 11.83
C GLN A 106 -0.05 -3.12 12.03
N GLN A 107 0.55 -3.61 13.12
CA GLN A 107 1.97 -3.41 13.41
C GLN A 107 2.86 -4.07 12.35
N ASP A 108 2.52 -5.29 11.94
CA ASP A 108 3.26 -6.01 10.90
C ASP A 108 3.17 -5.29 9.54
N VAL A 109 1.98 -4.79 9.19
CA VAL A 109 1.78 -4.00 7.96
C VAL A 109 2.57 -2.69 8.02
N VAL A 110 2.50 -1.95 9.13
CA VAL A 110 3.26 -0.69 9.31
C VAL A 110 4.76 -0.94 9.23
N ALA A 111 5.27 -2.01 9.86
CA ALA A 111 6.67 -2.36 9.80
C ALA A 111 7.13 -2.66 8.37
N PHE A 112 6.34 -3.45 7.63
CA PHE A 112 6.59 -3.73 6.22
C PHE A 112 6.59 -2.45 5.39
N VAL A 113 5.55 -1.63 5.48
CA VAL A 113 5.43 -0.39 4.71
C VAL A 113 6.58 0.57 5.03
N THR A 114 6.92 0.73 6.31
CA THR A 114 8.02 1.60 6.75
C THR A 114 9.37 1.16 6.15
N SER A 115 9.58 -0.15 5.95
CA SER A 115 10.81 -0.66 5.32
C SER A 115 10.99 -0.23 3.86
N LEU A 116 9.92 0.20 3.19
CA LEU A 116 9.95 0.66 1.80
C LEU A 116 10.31 2.14 1.65
N LYS A 117 10.40 2.88 2.76
CA LYS A 117 10.59 4.33 2.74
C LYS A 117 11.83 4.74 1.94
N ASP A 118 12.96 4.08 2.17
CA ASP A 118 14.24 4.39 1.53
C ASP A 118 14.26 4.11 0.01
N ASP A 119 13.34 3.28 -0.48
CA ASP A 119 13.17 3.03 -1.90
C ASP A 119 12.27 4.07 -2.58
N MET A 120 11.37 4.72 -1.83
CA MET A 120 10.28 5.53 -2.40
C MET A 120 10.46 7.04 -2.18
N VAL A 121 11.00 7.45 -1.03
CA VAL A 121 11.14 8.87 -0.68
C VAL A 121 12.42 9.45 -1.28
N GLU A 122 12.29 10.57 -1.99
CA GLU A 122 13.40 11.24 -2.69
C GLU A 122 13.67 12.66 -2.20
N ALA A 123 12.79 13.21 -1.36
CA ALA A 123 12.88 14.56 -0.84
C ALA A 123 12.57 14.61 0.67
N PRO A 124 13.23 15.49 1.43
CA PRO A 124 12.83 15.81 2.80
C PRO A 124 11.48 16.54 2.87
#